data_AF-A0A7J3QFK6-F1
#
_entry.id   AF-A0A7J3QFK6-F1
#
_cell.length_a   1.000
_cell.length_b   1.000
_cell.length_c   1.000
_cell.angle_alpha   90.00
_cell.angle_beta   90.00
_cell.angle_gamma   90.00
#
_symmetry.space_group_name_H-M   'P 1'
#
loop_
_entity.id
_entity.type
_entity.pdbx_description
1 polymer ?
#
loop_
_entity_poly.entity_id
_entity_poly.type
_entity_poly.pdbx_seq_one_letter_code
_entity_poly.pdbx_strand_id
1 'polypeptide(L)'
;MGKKIKIVIIGFGSIGRALAKVLALKRKIINNKYNILIDVVGVADSKGMALKSDGFDEYELLKLCEVPRSGVNLFKPYAYNEINLDKLYNDTQPDIHVELTPSEYISGEPGISNIMYAIERGTHVVTANKAPLVLRYKEIVSKALAKGVKIRFRATVLGGTPFIDTLMSMKSHEIERIDGIVNATSNFILTEMHEKLIDFSDALKMAQALGVAEANPSLDIDGIDAAAKLVIISNILEKPININEIYKESISRVTLRDIVDAVRQGYVLKSLASFEVRERKAYIKIVKIPKSDIFAQINGIMNCVKIRTDATELIFIGKGGGGIETAHSVLDDIISIALNIT
;
A
#
# COMPACT_ATOMS: atom_id res chain seq x y z
N MET A 1 -30.69 -11.39 8.96
CA MET A 1 -30.00 -10.15 9.43
C MET A 1 -28.54 -10.29 9.03
N GLY A 2 -27.96 -9.29 8.37
CA GLY A 2 -26.59 -9.38 7.86
C GLY A 2 -25.57 -9.54 8.98
N LYS A 3 -24.47 -10.23 8.67
CA LYS A 3 -23.38 -10.42 9.62
C LYS A 3 -22.72 -9.08 9.92
N LYS A 4 -22.76 -8.64 11.17
CA LYS A 4 -22.11 -7.41 11.61
C LYS A 4 -20.62 -7.65 11.85
N ILE A 5 -19.79 -6.76 11.32
CA ILE A 5 -18.34 -6.79 11.42
C ILE A 5 -17.89 -5.42 11.91
N LYS A 6 -17.28 -5.38 13.09
CA LYS A 6 -16.74 -4.17 13.69
C LYS A 6 -15.29 -3.98 13.26
N ILE A 7 -14.97 -2.79 12.75
CA ILE A 7 -13.61 -2.46 12.34
C ILE A 7 -13.10 -1.20 13.02
N VAL A 8 -11.80 -1.13 13.23
CA VAL A 8 -11.10 0.09 13.68
C VAL A 8 -10.10 0.53 12.63
N ILE A 9 -9.99 1.83 12.41
CA ILE A 9 -9.06 2.43 11.43
C ILE A 9 -7.98 3.19 12.18
N ILE A 10 -6.75 2.67 12.18
CA ILE A 10 -5.59 3.31 12.81
C ILE A 10 -4.74 3.95 11.72
N GLY A 11 -4.64 5.28 11.73
CA GLY A 11 -4.04 6.06 10.65
C GLY A 11 -5.08 6.73 9.75
N PHE A 12 -5.56 7.90 10.16
CA PHE A 12 -6.58 8.67 9.44
C PHE A 12 -6.03 9.72 8.46
N GLY A 13 -5.00 9.31 7.72
CA GLY A 13 -4.39 10.07 6.64
C GLY A 13 -5.17 9.97 5.31
N SER A 14 -4.45 10.01 4.18
CA SER A 14 -5.07 10.04 2.86
C SER A 14 -5.82 8.74 2.56
N ILE A 15 -5.25 7.59 2.93
CA ILE A 15 -5.85 6.26 2.72
C ILE A 15 -7.00 6.03 3.71
N GLY A 16 -6.81 6.30 5.01
CA GLY A 16 -7.86 6.12 6.03
C GLY A 16 -9.11 6.94 5.75
N ARG A 17 -8.96 8.21 5.33
CA ARG A 17 -10.09 9.06 4.92
C ARG A 17 -10.76 8.57 3.64
N ALA A 18 -9.97 8.09 2.68
CA ALA A 18 -10.54 7.50 1.46
C ALA A 18 -11.34 6.24 1.79
N LEU A 19 -10.84 5.37 2.67
CA LEU A 19 -11.56 4.19 3.15
C LEU A 19 -12.87 4.56 3.84
N ALA A 20 -12.87 5.54 4.75
CA ALA A 20 -14.09 6.02 5.40
C ALA A 20 -15.13 6.54 4.39
N LYS A 21 -14.71 7.31 3.38
CA LYS A 21 -15.59 7.75 2.29
C LYS A 21 -16.15 6.59 1.47
N VAL A 22 -15.31 5.63 1.08
CA VAL A 22 -15.74 4.46 0.31
C VAL A 22 -16.75 3.64 1.12
N LEU A 23 -16.49 3.42 2.42
CA LEU A 23 -17.41 2.72 3.31
C LEU A 23 -18.75 3.45 3.41
N ALA A 24 -18.75 4.76 3.65
CA ALA A 24 -19.98 5.57 3.71
C ALA A 24 -20.80 5.45 2.41
N LEU A 25 -20.16 5.42 1.25
CA LEU A 25 -20.85 5.33 -0.05
C LEU A 25 -21.28 3.91 -0.43
N LYS A 26 -20.55 2.87 0.01
CA LYS A 26 -20.76 1.48 -0.44
C LYS A 26 -21.42 0.57 0.59
N ARG A 27 -21.64 1.02 1.83
CA ARG A 27 -22.20 0.21 2.92
C ARG A 27 -23.45 -0.59 2.50
N LYS A 28 -24.43 0.07 1.88
CA LYS A 28 -25.67 -0.57 1.38
C LYS A 28 -25.41 -1.60 0.28
N ILE A 29 -24.51 -1.29 -0.66
CA ILE A 29 -24.15 -2.19 -1.76
C ILE A 29 -23.49 -3.46 -1.22
N ILE A 30 -22.57 -3.31 -0.27
CA ILE A 30 -21.86 -4.43 0.36
C ILE A 30 -22.85 -5.31 1.13
N ASN A 31 -23.72 -4.71 1.92
CA ASN A 31 -24.73 -5.45 2.67
C ASN A 31 -25.69 -6.21 1.74
N ASN A 32 -26.20 -5.58 0.68
CA ASN A 32 -27.11 -6.23 -0.23
C ASN A 32 -26.46 -7.38 -1.01
N LYS A 33 -25.18 -7.25 -1.37
CA LYS A 33 -24.47 -8.24 -2.18
C LYS A 33 -23.89 -9.39 -1.37
N TYR A 34 -23.37 -9.10 -0.18
CA TYR A 34 -22.60 -10.06 0.63
C TYR A 34 -23.26 -10.38 1.97
N ASN A 35 -24.39 -9.76 2.30
CA ASN A 35 -25.07 -9.89 3.60
C ASN A 35 -24.13 -9.57 4.78
N ILE A 36 -23.25 -8.58 4.60
CA ILE A 36 -22.27 -8.09 5.59
C ILE A 36 -22.53 -6.62 5.88
N LEU A 37 -22.64 -6.29 7.17
CA LEU A 37 -22.67 -4.92 7.67
C LEU A 37 -21.33 -4.59 8.30
N ILE A 38 -20.60 -3.64 7.71
CA ILE A 38 -19.31 -3.17 8.24
C ILE A 38 -19.57 -1.91 9.07
N ASP A 39 -19.23 -1.97 10.35
CA ASP A 39 -19.38 -0.88 11.31
C ASP A 39 -18.00 -0.38 11.71
N VAL A 40 -17.67 0.87 11.37
CA VAL A 40 -16.45 1.52 11.85
C VAL A 40 -16.71 1.98 13.28
N VAL A 41 -16.10 1.33 14.25
CA VAL A 41 -16.34 1.59 15.69
C VAL A 41 -15.26 2.44 16.34
N GLY A 42 -14.13 2.62 15.68
CA GLY A 42 -13.05 3.48 16.15
C GLY A 42 -12.18 3.99 15.01
N VAL A 43 -11.74 5.23 15.11
CA VAL A 43 -10.79 5.87 14.19
C VAL A 43 -9.71 6.54 15.02
N ALA A 44 -8.44 6.39 14.62
CA ALA A 44 -7.32 7.07 15.25
C ALA A 44 -6.38 7.72 14.23
N ASP A 45 -5.80 8.85 14.61
CA ASP A 45 -4.68 9.50 13.91
C ASP A 45 -3.58 9.86 14.90
N SER A 46 -2.55 10.60 14.45
CA SER A 46 -1.38 10.91 15.27
C SER A 46 -1.65 11.78 16.51
N LYS A 47 -2.84 12.36 16.69
CA LYS A 47 -3.18 13.24 17.83
C LYS A 47 -4.34 12.74 18.69
N GLY A 48 -4.97 11.62 18.34
CA GLY A 48 -5.99 11.00 19.18
C GLY A 48 -6.95 10.11 18.40
N MET A 49 -8.09 9.81 19.02
CA MET A 49 -9.05 8.84 18.50
C MET A 49 -10.51 9.27 18.71
N ALA A 50 -11.41 8.72 17.93
CA ALA A 50 -12.85 8.85 18.09
C ALA A 50 -13.47 7.45 18.14
N LEU A 51 -14.29 7.18 19.17
CA LEU A 51 -14.88 5.86 19.43
C LEU A 51 -16.40 5.94 19.49
N LYS A 52 -17.07 4.99 18.82
CA LYS A 52 -18.51 4.82 18.84
C LYS A 52 -18.84 3.33 18.71
N SER A 53 -19.23 2.69 19.81
CA SER A 53 -19.31 1.23 19.92
C SER A 53 -20.41 0.57 19.05
N ASP A 54 -21.44 1.34 18.67
CA ASP A 54 -22.50 0.97 17.72
C ASP A 54 -22.17 1.34 16.27
N GLY A 55 -21.02 1.97 16.04
CA GLY A 55 -20.49 2.31 14.72
C GLY A 55 -20.88 3.71 14.25
N PHE A 56 -19.95 4.37 13.54
CA PHE A 56 -20.23 5.62 12.85
C PHE A 56 -21.15 5.39 11.65
N ASP A 57 -22.19 6.21 11.52
CA ASP A 57 -23.06 6.18 10.34
C ASP A 57 -22.38 6.82 9.11
N GLU A 58 -23.04 6.72 7.96
CA GLU A 58 -22.52 7.24 6.70
C GLU A 58 -22.22 8.75 6.77
N TYR A 59 -23.06 9.53 7.46
CA TYR A 59 -22.87 10.96 7.60
C TYR A 59 -21.73 11.31 8.56
N GLU A 60 -21.65 10.62 9.70
CA GLU A 60 -20.57 10.77 10.68
C GLU A 60 -19.21 10.40 10.08
N LEU A 61 -19.12 9.35 9.26
CA LEU A 61 -17.91 8.98 8.53
C LEU A 61 -17.45 10.08 7.56
N LEU A 62 -18.39 10.70 6.85
CA LEU A 62 -18.09 11.83 5.97
C LEU A 62 -17.66 13.06 6.78
N LYS A 63 -18.29 13.34 7.94
CA LYS A 63 -17.89 14.42 8.85
C LYS A 63 -16.52 14.21 9.49
N LEU A 64 -16.17 12.97 9.85
CA LEU A 64 -14.82 12.62 10.27
C LEU A 64 -13.79 13.01 9.18
N CYS A 65 -14.14 12.87 7.90
CA CYS A 65 -13.24 13.26 6.81
C CYS A 65 -13.09 14.77 6.61
N GLU A 66 -13.94 15.60 7.24
CA GLU A 66 -13.88 17.06 7.18
C GLU A 66 -12.99 17.66 8.30
N VAL A 67 -12.72 16.92 9.38
CA VAL A 67 -11.83 17.41 10.44
C VAL A 67 -10.43 17.66 9.88
N PRO A 68 -9.66 18.63 10.39
CA PRO A 68 -8.28 18.86 9.95
C PRO A 68 -7.41 17.59 10.01
N ARG A 69 -6.34 17.53 9.22
CA ARG A 69 -5.35 16.45 9.33
C ARG A 69 -4.82 16.39 10.77
N SER A 70 -4.67 15.18 11.31
CA SER A 70 -4.33 14.97 12.72
C SER A 70 -5.33 15.64 13.68
N GLY A 71 -6.61 15.58 13.36
CA GLY A 71 -7.71 16.26 14.04
C GLY A 71 -8.85 15.35 14.46
N VAL A 72 -8.66 14.02 14.47
CA VAL A 72 -9.69 13.07 14.92
C VAL A 72 -10.10 13.34 16.38
N ASN A 73 -9.19 13.83 17.22
CA ASN A 73 -9.47 14.25 18.60
C ASN A 73 -10.42 15.47 18.73
N LEU A 74 -10.79 16.11 17.61
CA LEU A 74 -11.76 17.21 17.57
C LEU A 74 -13.19 16.73 17.28
N PHE A 75 -13.38 15.44 16.95
CA PHE A 75 -14.68 14.90 16.54
C PHE A 75 -15.62 14.62 17.72
N LYS A 76 -16.21 15.67 18.29
CA LYS A 76 -17.13 15.58 19.44
C LYS A 76 -18.49 14.98 19.05
N PRO A 77 -19.17 14.27 19.99
CA PRO A 77 -18.76 14.00 21.38
C PRO A 77 -17.82 12.79 21.55
N TYR A 78 -17.48 12.10 20.46
CA TYR A 78 -16.81 10.78 20.48
C TYR A 78 -15.29 10.82 20.68
N ALA A 79 -14.70 12.01 20.77
CA ALA A 79 -13.25 12.21 20.66
C ALA A 79 -12.47 12.17 21.99
N TYR A 80 -11.28 11.58 21.89
CA TYR A 80 -10.26 11.45 22.94
C TYR A 80 -8.93 12.06 22.46
N ASN A 81 -8.17 12.66 23.39
CA ASN A 81 -6.94 13.41 23.10
C ASN A 81 -5.68 12.55 23.01
N GLU A 82 -5.79 11.25 23.21
CA GLU A 82 -4.67 10.30 23.15
C GLU A 82 -5.10 9.04 22.40
N ILE A 83 -4.12 8.31 21.87
CA ILE A 83 -4.34 7.01 21.25
C ILE A 83 -4.10 5.96 22.35
N ASN A 84 -5.18 5.39 22.86
CA ASN A 84 -5.10 4.33 23.87
C ASN A 84 -5.74 3.06 23.29
N LEU A 85 -4.90 2.13 22.83
CA LEU A 85 -5.38 0.88 22.22
C LEU A 85 -6.14 0.01 23.21
N ASP A 86 -5.75 -0.05 24.48
CA ASP A 86 -6.48 -0.82 25.50
C ASP A 86 -7.91 -0.31 25.64
N LYS A 87 -8.08 1.00 25.75
CA LYS A 87 -9.41 1.61 25.80
C LYS A 87 -10.19 1.33 24.51
N LEU A 88 -9.59 1.54 23.35
CA LEU A 88 -10.22 1.32 22.06
C LEU A 88 -10.73 -0.13 21.94
N TYR A 89 -9.91 -1.12 22.29
CA TYR A 89 -10.29 -2.53 22.20
C TYR A 89 -11.32 -2.94 23.27
N ASN A 90 -11.21 -2.42 24.49
CA ASN A 90 -12.17 -2.73 25.56
C ASN A 90 -13.56 -2.17 25.27
N ASP A 91 -13.63 -0.93 24.76
CA ASP A 91 -14.90 -0.24 24.49
C ASP A 91 -15.58 -0.74 23.21
N THR A 92 -14.80 -1.19 22.21
CA THR A 92 -15.34 -1.47 20.87
C THR A 92 -15.30 -2.94 20.45
N GLN A 93 -14.32 -3.72 20.95
CA GLN A 93 -14.09 -5.13 20.60
C GLN A 93 -14.12 -5.38 19.08
N PRO A 94 -13.14 -4.85 18.32
CA PRO A 94 -13.15 -4.94 16.87
C PRO A 94 -12.83 -6.36 16.36
N ASP A 95 -13.51 -6.77 15.31
CA ASP A 95 -13.23 -7.99 14.56
C ASP A 95 -12.00 -7.80 13.64
N ILE A 96 -11.83 -6.59 13.09
CA ILE A 96 -10.74 -6.27 12.17
C ILE A 96 -10.06 -4.95 12.55
N HIS A 97 -8.75 -5.01 12.70
CA HIS A 97 -7.86 -3.87 12.85
C HIS A 97 -7.31 -3.45 11.48
N VAL A 98 -7.58 -2.21 11.08
CA VAL A 98 -7.14 -1.65 9.81
C VAL A 98 -5.97 -0.69 10.05
N GLU A 99 -4.74 -1.16 9.82
CA GLU A 99 -3.50 -0.42 10.07
C GLU A 99 -3.05 0.35 8.81
N LEU A 100 -3.21 1.67 8.85
CA LEU A 100 -2.97 2.61 7.76
C LEU A 100 -2.05 3.77 8.18
N THR A 101 -1.26 3.59 9.24
CA THR A 101 -0.23 4.55 9.61
C THR A 101 0.84 4.66 8.51
N PRO A 102 1.54 5.80 8.39
CA PRO A 102 2.64 5.94 7.45
C PRO A 102 3.73 4.88 7.66
N SER A 103 4.39 4.47 6.58
CA SER A 103 5.53 3.55 6.66
C SER A 103 6.79 4.28 7.13
N GLU A 104 7.38 3.79 8.22
CA GLU A 104 8.66 4.25 8.77
C GLU A 104 9.61 3.04 8.80
N TYR A 105 10.68 3.06 8.00
CA TYR A 105 11.48 1.86 7.73
C TYR A 105 12.67 1.67 8.69
N ILE A 106 12.91 2.60 9.63
CA ILE A 106 14.01 2.49 10.61
C ILE A 106 13.55 1.63 11.80
N SER A 107 12.48 2.06 12.45
CA SER A 107 11.88 1.42 13.63
C SER A 107 10.72 0.51 13.25
N GLY A 108 9.95 0.87 12.21
CA GLY A 108 8.67 0.21 11.90
C GLY A 108 7.51 0.66 12.79
N GLU A 109 7.73 1.60 13.70
CA GLU A 109 6.73 2.06 14.66
C GLU A 109 5.90 3.24 14.13
N PRO A 110 4.63 3.38 14.56
CA PRO A 110 3.89 2.48 15.46
C PRO A 110 3.31 1.25 14.76
N GLY A 111 3.54 1.07 13.46
CA GLY A 111 2.87 0.02 12.67
C GLY A 111 3.12 -1.39 13.18
N ILE A 112 4.34 -1.72 13.62
CA ILE A 112 4.67 -3.03 14.18
C ILE A 112 3.91 -3.25 15.49
N SER A 113 4.00 -2.32 16.44
CA SER A 113 3.33 -2.46 17.74
C SER A 113 1.80 -2.55 17.59
N ASN A 114 1.19 -1.74 16.72
CA ASN A 114 -0.25 -1.79 16.43
C ASN A 114 -0.69 -3.17 15.91
N ILE A 115 0.01 -3.72 14.91
CA ILE A 115 -0.31 -5.03 14.31
C ILE A 115 -0.12 -6.15 15.34
N MET A 116 0.98 -6.13 16.08
CA MET A 116 1.27 -7.15 17.08
C MET A 116 0.26 -7.14 18.22
N TYR A 117 -0.16 -5.95 18.65
CA TYR A 117 -1.23 -5.77 19.64
C TYR A 117 -2.55 -6.38 19.14
N ALA A 118 -2.95 -6.08 17.89
CA ALA A 118 -4.16 -6.64 17.29
C ALA A 118 -4.16 -8.17 17.26
N ILE A 119 -3.04 -8.77 16.84
CA ILE A 119 -2.86 -10.23 16.80
C ILE A 119 -2.95 -10.83 18.21
N GLU A 120 -2.34 -10.20 19.22
CA GLU A 120 -2.41 -10.68 20.60
C GLU A 120 -3.82 -10.73 21.16
N ARG A 121 -4.65 -9.73 20.80
CA ARG A 121 -6.07 -9.62 21.15
C ARG A 121 -6.98 -10.55 20.35
N GLY A 122 -6.46 -11.32 19.40
CA GLY A 122 -7.25 -12.22 18.57
C GLY A 122 -8.06 -11.50 17.47
N THR A 123 -7.63 -10.29 17.09
CA THR A 123 -8.29 -9.48 16.06
C THR A 123 -7.59 -9.68 14.70
N HIS A 124 -8.37 -9.80 13.62
CA HIS A 124 -7.81 -9.89 12.27
C HIS A 124 -7.17 -8.56 11.85
N VAL A 125 -6.19 -8.59 10.95
CA VAL A 125 -5.45 -7.40 10.52
C VAL A 125 -5.59 -7.19 9.01
N VAL A 126 -5.89 -5.95 8.62
CA VAL A 126 -5.74 -5.46 7.24
C VAL A 126 -4.76 -4.29 7.28
N THR A 127 -3.76 -4.27 6.39
CA THR A 127 -2.79 -3.18 6.39
C THR A 127 -2.40 -2.71 4.99
N ALA A 128 -2.20 -1.40 4.86
CA ALA A 128 -1.48 -0.80 3.72
C ALA A 128 -0.07 -0.30 4.13
N ASN A 129 0.32 -0.49 5.39
CA ASN A 129 1.63 -0.12 5.90
C ASN A 129 2.65 -1.21 5.52
N LYS A 130 3.64 -0.83 4.72
CA LYS A 130 4.68 -1.75 4.22
C LYS A 130 5.74 -2.04 5.29
N ALA A 131 6.04 -1.09 6.17
CA ALA A 131 7.18 -1.19 7.08
C ALA A 131 7.13 -2.44 8.00
N PRO A 132 6.00 -2.80 8.64
CA PRO A 132 5.93 -4.01 9.44
C PRO A 132 6.22 -5.29 8.63
N LEU A 133 5.75 -5.33 7.38
CA LEU A 133 5.99 -6.47 6.47
C LEU A 133 7.41 -6.48 5.91
N VAL A 134 8.07 -5.34 5.80
CA VAL A 134 9.48 -5.30 5.39
C VAL A 134 10.39 -5.77 6.52
N LEU A 135 10.11 -5.34 7.76
CA LEU A 135 11.01 -5.54 8.89
C LEU A 135 10.73 -6.83 9.67
N ARG A 136 9.48 -7.28 9.76
CA ARG A 136 9.05 -8.35 10.68
C ARG A 136 8.05 -9.33 10.06
N TYR A 137 8.05 -9.51 8.74
CA TYR A 137 7.11 -10.40 8.02
C TYR A 137 6.91 -11.76 8.69
N LYS A 138 7.99 -12.53 8.84
CA LYS A 138 7.95 -13.91 9.34
C LYS A 138 7.35 -13.97 10.74
N GLU A 139 7.71 -13.06 11.61
CA GLU A 139 7.19 -13.00 12.97
C GLU A 139 5.70 -12.68 13.00
N ILE A 140 5.28 -11.64 12.27
CA ILE A 140 3.88 -11.21 12.19
C ILE A 140 3.00 -12.35 11.66
N VAL A 141 3.40 -12.97 10.53
CA VAL A 141 2.63 -14.06 9.90
C VAL A 141 2.61 -15.31 10.80
N SER A 142 3.73 -15.68 11.42
CA SER A 142 3.77 -16.84 12.32
C SER A 142 2.90 -16.64 13.56
N LYS A 143 2.90 -15.42 14.13
CA LYS A 143 2.08 -15.09 15.30
C LYS A 143 0.59 -15.04 14.94
N ALA A 144 0.24 -14.46 13.80
CA ALA A 144 -1.13 -14.45 13.29
C ALA A 144 -1.65 -15.89 13.11
N LEU A 145 -0.85 -16.77 12.51
CA LEU A 145 -1.17 -18.18 12.34
C LEU A 145 -1.39 -18.89 13.69
N ALA A 146 -0.47 -18.70 14.64
CA ALA A 146 -0.57 -19.30 15.97
C ALA A 146 -1.81 -18.84 16.76
N LYS A 147 -2.28 -17.61 16.52
CA LYS A 147 -3.51 -17.05 17.10
C LYS A 147 -4.78 -17.38 16.34
N GLY A 148 -4.67 -18.02 15.17
CA GLY A 148 -5.82 -18.30 14.30
C GLY A 148 -6.43 -17.06 13.64
N VAL A 149 -5.72 -15.93 13.66
CA VAL A 149 -6.17 -14.68 13.02
C VAL A 149 -5.59 -14.57 11.62
N LYS A 150 -6.22 -13.72 10.81
CA LYS A 150 -5.84 -13.48 9.41
C LYS A 150 -5.15 -12.14 9.32
N ILE A 151 -4.09 -12.07 8.53
CA ILE A 151 -3.48 -10.81 8.10
C ILE A 151 -3.63 -10.70 6.58
N ARG A 152 -4.15 -9.56 6.11
CA ARG A 152 -4.19 -9.23 4.69
C ARG A 152 -3.54 -7.88 4.42
N PHE A 153 -2.87 -7.77 3.28
CA PHE A 153 -2.02 -6.63 2.94
C PHE A 153 -1.99 -6.37 1.44
N ARG A 154 -3.11 -6.63 0.74
CA ARG A 154 -3.18 -6.51 -0.72
C ARG A 154 -2.79 -5.11 -1.20
N ALA A 155 -3.13 -4.09 -0.42
CA ALA A 155 -2.89 -2.68 -0.72
C ALA A 155 -1.40 -2.27 -0.68
N THR A 156 -0.49 -3.12 -0.17
CA THR A 156 0.92 -2.77 0.02
C THR A 156 1.75 -2.77 -1.27
N VAL A 157 1.31 -3.52 -2.29
CA VAL A 157 1.97 -3.61 -3.59
C VAL A 157 0.94 -3.42 -4.70
N LEU A 158 1.21 -2.50 -5.63
CA LEU A 158 0.32 -2.12 -6.74
C LEU A 158 -1.06 -1.54 -6.35
N GLY A 159 -1.21 -1.05 -5.12
CA GLY A 159 -2.37 -0.28 -4.69
C GLY A 159 -3.69 -1.03 -4.90
N GLY A 160 -4.47 -0.62 -5.91
CA GLY A 160 -5.78 -1.21 -6.28
C GLY A 160 -5.71 -2.54 -7.04
N THR A 161 -4.56 -2.89 -7.60
CA THR A 161 -4.41 -4.04 -8.52
C THR A 161 -4.33 -5.34 -7.72
N PRO A 162 -5.05 -6.42 -8.08
CA PRO A 162 -5.07 -7.71 -7.35
C PRO A 162 -3.79 -8.55 -7.50
N PHE A 163 -2.62 -7.93 -7.43
CA PHE A 163 -1.33 -8.58 -7.65
C PHE A 163 -0.96 -9.54 -6.53
N ILE A 164 -1.06 -9.10 -5.27
CA ILE A 164 -0.65 -9.89 -4.10
C ILE A 164 -1.45 -11.18 -3.97
N ASP A 165 -2.78 -11.11 -4.12
CA ASP A 165 -3.64 -12.29 -4.11
C ASP A 165 -3.32 -13.25 -5.27
N THR A 166 -3.06 -12.70 -6.47
CA THR A 166 -2.69 -13.53 -7.61
C THR A 166 -1.37 -14.25 -7.35
N LEU A 167 -0.34 -13.53 -6.89
CA LEU A 167 0.96 -14.11 -6.53
C LEU A 167 0.82 -15.23 -5.49
N MET A 168 0.05 -15.01 -4.43
CA MET A 168 -0.21 -16.04 -3.40
C MET A 168 -1.00 -17.25 -3.91
N SER A 169 -1.77 -17.09 -4.99
CA SER A 169 -2.56 -18.17 -5.61
C SER A 169 -1.75 -19.04 -6.58
N MET A 170 -0.60 -18.57 -7.07
CA MET A 170 0.25 -19.25 -8.06
C MET A 170 1.08 -20.40 -7.46
N LYS A 171 0.45 -21.28 -6.70
CA LYS A 171 1.14 -22.37 -5.96
C LYS A 171 1.73 -23.47 -6.85
N SER A 172 1.26 -23.59 -8.09
CA SER A 172 1.72 -24.60 -9.06
C SER A 172 2.82 -24.11 -9.98
N HIS A 173 3.16 -22.82 -9.96
CA HIS A 173 4.12 -22.23 -10.90
C HIS A 173 5.47 -22.04 -10.21
N GLU A 174 6.56 -22.26 -10.93
CA GLU A 174 7.87 -21.81 -10.50
C GLU A 174 8.06 -20.36 -10.95
N ILE A 175 8.03 -19.40 -10.02
CA ILE A 175 8.29 -18.01 -10.34
C ILE A 175 9.80 -17.83 -10.56
N GLU A 176 10.19 -17.47 -11.78
CA GLU A 176 11.60 -17.29 -12.16
C GLU A 176 12.06 -15.86 -11.84
N ARG A 177 11.27 -14.87 -12.29
CA ARG A 177 11.64 -13.46 -12.25
C ARG A 177 10.41 -12.57 -12.13
N ILE A 178 10.56 -11.47 -11.39
CA ILE A 178 9.56 -10.40 -11.31
C ILE A 178 10.23 -9.07 -11.68
N ASP A 179 9.69 -8.40 -12.69
CA ASP A 179 10.10 -7.07 -13.12
C ASP A 179 8.95 -6.08 -12.96
N GLY A 180 9.22 -4.83 -12.60
CA GLY A 180 8.15 -3.86 -12.48
C GLY A 180 8.56 -2.40 -12.41
N ILE A 181 7.66 -1.55 -12.89
CA ILE A 181 7.60 -0.13 -12.59
C ILE A 181 6.60 -0.01 -11.44
N VAL A 182 7.11 0.04 -10.22
CA VAL A 182 6.30 -0.13 -9.00
C VAL A 182 6.17 1.12 -8.16
N ASN A 183 6.73 2.26 -8.58
CA ASN A 183 6.64 3.53 -7.88
C ASN A 183 6.11 4.63 -8.80
N ALA A 184 4.91 5.15 -8.48
CA ALA A 184 4.19 6.09 -9.33
C ALA A 184 4.89 7.45 -9.43
N THR A 185 5.47 7.95 -8.33
CA THR A 185 6.15 9.25 -8.28
C THR A 185 7.38 9.27 -9.18
N SER A 186 8.27 8.27 -9.07
CA SER A 186 9.46 8.19 -9.91
C SER A 186 9.11 7.94 -11.37
N ASN A 187 8.09 7.13 -11.67
CA ASN A 187 7.62 6.93 -13.05
C ASN A 187 7.03 8.22 -13.64
N PHE A 188 6.26 8.98 -12.86
CA PHE A 188 5.73 10.28 -13.28
C PHE A 188 6.86 11.24 -13.63
N ILE A 189 7.85 11.40 -12.74
CA ILE A 189 9.00 12.29 -12.99
C ILE A 189 9.74 11.91 -14.27
N LEU A 190 10.08 10.62 -14.46
CA LEU A 190 10.76 10.16 -15.67
C LEU A 190 9.90 10.32 -16.93
N THR A 191 8.57 10.17 -16.81
CA THR A 191 7.63 10.43 -17.92
C THR A 191 7.68 11.90 -18.32
N GLU A 192 7.56 12.83 -17.38
CA GLU A 192 7.59 14.27 -17.66
C GLU A 192 8.94 14.71 -18.26
N MET A 193 10.06 14.19 -17.74
CA MET A 193 11.38 14.43 -18.32
C MET A 193 11.44 13.97 -19.79
N HIS A 194 10.89 12.80 -20.11
CA HIS A 194 10.87 12.26 -21.46
C HIS A 194 9.95 13.02 -22.42
N GLU A 195 8.73 13.33 -22.00
CA GLU A 195 7.72 13.94 -22.86
C GLU A 195 7.98 15.42 -23.11
N LYS A 196 8.53 16.12 -22.10
CA LYS A 196 8.77 17.57 -22.17
C LYS A 196 10.23 17.93 -22.41
N LEU A 197 11.13 16.95 -22.41
CA LEU A 197 12.58 17.16 -22.54
C LEU A 197 13.10 18.20 -21.54
N ILE A 198 12.72 18.02 -20.28
CA ILE A 198 13.12 18.87 -19.14
C ILE A 198 14.06 18.11 -18.22
N ASP A 199 14.74 18.85 -17.33
CA ASP A 199 15.62 18.27 -16.34
C ASP A 199 14.82 17.65 -15.17
N PHE A 200 15.54 16.92 -14.31
CA PHE A 200 14.96 16.29 -13.13
C PHE A 200 14.34 17.32 -12.17
N SER A 201 14.96 18.49 -12.00
CA SER A 201 14.52 19.46 -11.01
C SER A 201 13.18 20.09 -11.38
N ASP A 202 12.95 20.39 -12.66
CA ASP A 202 11.66 20.93 -13.11
C ASP A 202 10.57 19.86 -13.11
N ALA A 203 10.87 18.62 -13.52
CA ALA A 203 9.92 17.51 -13.42
C ALA A 203 9.52 17.22 -11.97
N LEU A 204 10.45 17.30 -11.02
CA LEU A 204 10.16 17.15 -9.60
C LEU A 204 9.24 18.27 -9.07
N LYS A 205 9.51 19.54 -9.42
CA LYS A 205 8.64 20.66 -9.04
C LYS A 205 7.21 20.46 -9.55
N MET A 206 7.07 19.96 -10.79
CA MET A 206 5.77 19.63 -11.35
C MET A 206 5.06 18.52 -10.56
N ALA A 207 5.78 17.45 -10.23
CA ALA A 207 5.22 16.37 -9.42
C ALA A 207 4.75 16.86 -8.04
N GLN A 208 5.50 17.76 -7.41
CA GLN A 208 5.12 18.38 -6.13
C GLN A 208 3.91 19.30 -6.25
N ALA A 209 3.86 20.15 -7.29
CA ALA A 209 2.74 21.05 -7.53
C ALA A 209 1.42 20.29 -7.78
N LEU A 210 1.49 19.11 -8.41
CA LEU A 210 0.34 18.24 -8.65
C LEU A 210 0.00 17.33 -7.46
N GLY A 211 0.79 17.37 -6.39
CA GLY A 211 0.63 16.50 -5.21
C GLY A 211 0.96 15.02 -5.49
N VAL A 212 1.68 14.73 -6.57
CA VAL A 212 2.21 13.40 -6.89
C VAL A 212 3.43 13.09 -6.03
N ALA A 213 4.28 14.08 -5.77
CA ALA A 213 5.43 13.98 -4.88
C ALA A 213 5.22 14.81 -3.61
N GLU A 214 5.69 14.31 -2.47
CA GLU A 214 5.73 15.07 -1.23
C GLU A 214 6.90 16.08 -1.22
N ALA A 215 6.92 16.97 -0.23
CA ALA A 215 8.01 17.93 -0.04
C ALA A 215 9.37 17.23 0.13
N ASN A 216 9.38 16.10 0.84
CA ASN A 216 10.52 15.19 0.90
C ASN A 216 10.19 13.89 0.15
N PRO A 217 10.62 13.75 -1.12
CA PRO A 217 10.29 12.59 -1.95
C PRO A 217 11.36 11.48 -1.89
N SER A 218 12.31 11.51 -0.94
CA SER A 218 13.46 10.57 -0.90
C SER A 218 13.05 9.10 -0.98
N LEU A 219 11.95 8.70 -0.33
CA LEU A 219 11.48 7.31 -0.40
C LEU A 219 11.16 6.86 -1.83
N ASP A 220 10.67 7.78 -2.66
CA ASP A 220 10.30 7.52 -4.04
C ASP A 220 11.50 7.64 -4.99
N ILE A 221 12.25 8.74 -4.89
CA ILE A 221 13.31 9.05 -5.85
C ILE A 221 14.55 8.18 -5.67
N ASP A 222 14.83 7.74 -4.43
CA ASP A 222 15.98 6.89 -4.10
C ASP A 222 15.64 5.38 -4.14
N GLY A 223 14.44 5.04 -4.65
CA GLY A 223 14.02 3.65 -4.88
C GLY A 223 13.68 2.86 -3.62
N ILE A 224 13.54 3.50 -2.45
CA ILE A 224 13.28 2.82 -1.17
C ILE A 224 11.87 2.20 -1.16
N ASP A 225 10.84 2.90 -1.64
CA ASP A 225 9.47 2.37 -1.74
C ASP A 225 9.40 1.19 -2.72
N ALA A 226 10.11 1.27 -3.85
CA ALA A 226 10.20 0.16 -4.80
C ALA A 226 10.91 -1.06 -4.19
N ALA A 227 12.02 -0.83 -3.47
CA ALA A 227 12.75 -1.89 -2.78
C ALA A 227 11.90 -2.54 -1.67
N ALA A 228 11.16 -1.74 -0.89
CA ALA A 228 10.22 -2.25 0.12
C ALA A 228 9.16 -3.19 -0.50
N LYS A 229 8.63 -2.85 -1.67
CA LYS A 229 7.68 -3.71 -2.40
C LYS A 229 8.34 -5.02 -2.86
N LEU A 230 9.59 -4.99 -3.32
CA LEU A 230 10.33 -6.21 -3.64
C LEU A 230 10.58 -7.09 -2.41
N VAL A 231 10.87 -6.50 -1.24
CA VAL A 231 11.01 -7.27 0.00
C VAL A 231 9.70 -7.98 0.35
N ILE A 232 8.55 -7.30 0.27
CA ILE A 232 7.24 -7.92 0.51
C ILE A 232 6.99 -9.07 -0.47
N ILE A 233 7.24 -8.86 -1.77
CA ILE A 233 7.12 -9.89 -2.81
C ILE A 233 8.01 -11.09 -2.49
N SER A 234 9.28 -10.86 -2.14
CA SER A 234 10.24 -11.92 -1.84
C SER A 234 9.81 -12.78 -0.64
N ASN A 235 9.18 -12.16 0.36
CA ASN A 235 8.67 -12.85 1.54
C ASN A 235 7.47 -13.74 1.19
N ILE A 236 6.56 -13.28 0.33
CA ILE A 236 5.43 -14.09 -0.17
C ILE A 236 5.92 -15.32 -0.93
N LEU A 237 7.01 -15.18 -1.69
CA LEU A 237 7.64 -16.26 -2.44
C LEU A 237 8.53 -17.18 -1.60
N GLU A 238 8.60 -16.98 -0.27
CA GLU A 238 9.47 -17.72 0.63
C GLU A 238 10.96 -17.67 0.24
N LYS A 239 11.36 -16.57 -0.43
CA LYS A 239 12.74 -16.26 -0.84
C LYS A 239 13.14 -14.88 -0.30
N PRO A 240 13.13 -14.67 1.03
CA PRO A 240 13.29 -13.36 1.61
C PRO A 240 14.64 -12.73 1.24
N ILE A 241 14.62 -11.43 0.98
CA ILE A 241 15.80 -10.58 0.77
C ILE A 241 15.80 -9.44 1.78
N ASN A 242 16.98 -8.92 2.12
CA ASN A 242 17.09 -7.75 2.99
C ASN A 242 17.03 -6.46 2.15
N ILE A 243 16.24 -5.46 2.59
CA ILE A 243 16.14 -4.16 1.91
C ILE A 243 17.51 -3.47 1.73
N ASN A 244 18.45 -3.70 2.65
CA ASN A 244 19.80 -3.14 2.63
C ASN A 244 20.70 -3.80 1.58
N GLU A 245 20.40 -5.03 1.17
CA GLU A 245 21.16 -5.77 0.15
C GLU A 245 20.69 -5.42 -1.27
N ILE A 246 19.53 -4.77 -1.41
CA ILE A 246 18.99 -4.35 -2.70
C ILE A 246 19.80 -3.15 -3.21
N TYR A 247 20.44 -3.30 -4.38
CA TYR A 247 21.03 -2.15 -5.07
C TYR A 247 19.92 -1.18 -5.48
N LYS A 248 20.08 0.10 -5.12
CA LYS A 248 19.09 1.15 -5.38
C LYS A 248 19.74 2.32 -6.10
N GLU A 249 19.30 2.59 -7.32
CA GLU A 249 19.73 3.73 -8.10
C GLU A 249 18.71 4.87 -8.00
N SER A 250 19.17 6.07 -7.63
CA SER A 250 18.30 7.25 -7.51
C SER A 250 18.01 7.85 -8.88
N ILE A 251 16.75 8.12 -9.18
CA ILE A 251 16.34 8.78 -10.43
C ILE A 251 16.82 10.24 -10.52
N SER A 252 17.22 10.84 -9.40
CA SER A 252 17.83 12.17 -9.36
C SER A 252 19.13 12.28 -10.16
N ARG A 253 19.77 11.14 -10.46
CA ARG A 253 21.00 11.08 -11.27
C ARG A 253 20.74 11.17 -12.77
N VAL A 254 19.49 11.00 -13.22
CA VAL A 254 19.13 11.08 -14.63
C VAL A 254 19.24 12.53 -15.09
N THR A 255 20.04 12.76 -16.12
CA THR A 255 20.20 14.08 -16.73
C THR A 255 19.32 14.23 -17.97
N LEU A 256 19.03 15.47 -18.36
CA LEU A 256 18.38 15.75 -19.65
C LEU A 256 19.17 15.16 -20.84
N ARG A 257 20.51 15.12 -20.75
CA ARG A 257 21.35 14.51 -21.78
C ARG A 257 21.07 13.02 -21.93
N ASP A 258 20.96 12.29 -20.81
CA ASP A 258 20.65 10.86 -20.82
C ASP A 258 19.29 10.59 -21.48
N ILE A 259 18.31 11.44 -21.20
CA ILE A 259 16.97 11.39 -21.80
C ILE A 259 17.04 11.62 -23.31
N VAL A 260 17.70 12.69 -23.76
CA VAL A 260 17.83 13.03 -25.19
C VAL A 260 18.54 11.92 -25.95
N ASP A 261 19.62 11.37 -25.38
CA ASP A 261 20.37 10.28 -25.99
C ASP A 261 19.54 8.99 -26.07
N ALA A 262 18.76 8.66 -25.03
CA ALA A 262 17.83 7.54 -25.06
C ALA A 262 16.75 7.71 -26.14
N VAL A 263 16.14 8.91 -26.23
CA VAL A 263 15.10 9.21 -27.23
C VAL A 263 15.63 9.05 -28.65
N ARG A 264 16.83 9.56 -28.95
CA ARG A 264 17.50 9.42 -30.25
C ARG A 264 17.75 7.97 -30.64
N GLN A 265 18.02 7.12 -29.65
CA GLN A 265 18.28 5.70 -29.83
C GLN A 265 16.99 4.85 -29.87
N GLY A 266 15.80 5.45 -29.70
CA GLY A 266 14.53 4.71 -29.69
C GLY A 266 14.19 4.05 -28.35
N TYR A 267 14.74 4.57 -27.24
CA TYR A 267 14.52 4.06 -25.88
C TYR A 267 13.83 5.09 -24.98
N VAL A 268 13.30 4.59 -23.86
CA VAL A 268 12.78 5.34 -22.72
C VAL A 268 13.51 4.89 -21.47
N LEU A 269 13.90 5.82 -20.61
CA LEU A 269 14.47 5.53 -19.29
C LEU A 269 13.34 5.26 -18.31
N LYS A 270 13.41 4.12 -17.63
CA LYS A 270 12.49 3.74 -16.55
C LYS A 270 13.27 3.27 -15.33
N SER A 271 12.74 3.51 -14.14
CA SER A 271 13.23 2.92 -12.90
C SER A 271 12.60 1.53 -12.74
N LEU A 272 13.37 0.49 -13.04
CA LEU A 272 12.92 -0.90 -13.02
C LEU A 272 13.31 -1.56 -11.70
N ALA A 273 12.29 -2.07 -11.00
CA ALA A 273 12.45 -2.97 -9.89
C ALA A 273 12.47 -4.40 -10.42
N SER A 274 13.54 -5.16 -10.13
CA SER A 274 13.71 -6.54 -10.58
C SER A 274 14.02 -7.44 -9.40
N PHE A 275 13.44 -8.64 -9.41
CA PHE A 275 13.75 -9.71 -8.48
C PHE A 275 13.95 -11.03 -9.22
N GLU A 276 15.19 -11.53 -9.18
CA GLU A 276 15.59 -12.85 -9.68
C GLU A 276 15.41 -13.86 -8.53
N VAL A 277 14.40 -14.72 -8.64
CA VAL A 277 13.87 -15.48 -7.51
C VAL A 277 14.82 -16.60 -7.09
N ARG A 278 15.43 -17.30 -8.06
CA ARG A 278 16.37 -18.40 -7.80
C ARG A 278 17.65 -17.90 -7.13
N GLU A 279 18.22 -16.80 -7.63
CA GLU A 279 19.45 -16.19 -7.13
C GLU A 279 19.22 -15.34 -5.88
N ARG A 280 17.96 -15.03 -5.55
CA ARG A 280 17.57 -14.09 -4.49
C ARG A 280 18.23 -12.72 -4.67
N LYS A 281 18.34 -12.27 -5.92
CA LYS A 281 18.97 -10.98 -6.26
C LYS A 281 17.90 -9.99 -6.66
N ALA A 282 17.93 -8.81 -6.04
CA ALA A 282 17.03 -7.72 -6.38
C ALA A 282 17.79 -6.42 -6.63
N TYR A 283 17.22 -5.59 -7.49
CA TYR A 283 17.75 -4.26 -7.76
C TYR A 283 16.66 -3.30 -8.21
N ILE A 284 16.89 -2.02 -7.95
CA ILE A 284 16.19 -0.88 -8.53
C ILE A 284 17.21 -0.16 -9.40
N LYS A 285 17.02 -0.17 -10.73
CA LYS A 285 17.96 0.41 -11.69
C LYS A 285 17.27 1.28 -12.72
N ILE A 286 17.96 2.32 -13.17
CA ILE A 286 17.54 3.08 -14.35
C ILE A 286 17.95 2.25 -15.58
N VAL A 287 16.99 1.90 -16.42
CA VAL A 287 17.21 1.06 -17.60
C VAL A 287 16.68 1.73 -18.85
N LYS A 288 17.39 1.55 -19.97
CA LYS A 288 16.92 1.90 -21.31
C LYS A 288 15.97 0.81 -21.80
N ILE A 289 14.69 1.15 -21.93
CA ILE A 289 13.65 0.24 -22.40
C ILE A 289 13.29 0.61 -23.85
N PRO A 290 13.33 -0.33 -24.81
CA PRO A 290 12.89 -0.07 -26.19
C PRO A 290 11.47 0.47 -26.22
N LYS A 291 11.17 1.44 -27.10
CA LYS A 291 9.81 2.00 -27.21
C LYS A 291 8.72 0.96 -27.51
N SER A 292 9.06 -0.18 -28.10
CA SER A 292 8.13 -1.28 -28.39
C SER A 292 7.80 -2.15 -27.18
N ASP A 293 8.56 -2.06 -26.08
CA ASP A 293 8.33 -2.85 -24.87
C ASP A 293 7.16 -2.28 -24.05
N ILE A 294 6.40 -3.16 -23.40
CA ILE A 294 5.26 -2.78 -22.57
C ILE A 294 5.65 -1.80 -21.47
N PHE A 295 6.82 -1.95 -20.85
CA PHE A 295 7.27 -1.05 -19.78
C PHE A 295 7.53 0.38 -20.29
N ALA A 296 7.89 0.56 -21.56
CA ALA A 296 8.05 1.90 -22.14
C ALA A 296 6.70 2.64 -22.26
N GLN A 297 5.59 1.91 -22.31
CA GLN A 297 4.23 2.46 -22.43
C GLN A 297 3.58 2.79 -21.08
N ILE A 298 4.24 2.44 -19.96
CA ILE A 298 3.73 2.68 -18.61
C ILE A 298 4.09 4.09 -18.18
N ASN A 299 3.17 5.04 -18.39
CA ASN A 299 3.43 6.46 -18.20
C ASN A 299 2.69 7.07 -17.01
N GLY A 300 3.17 8.22 -16.55
CA GLY A 300 2.58 8.98 -15.45
C GLY A 300 2.58 8.18 -14.15
N ILE A 301 1.43 8.12 -13.49
CA ILE A 301 1.25 7.44 -12.19
C ILE A 301 0.90 5.94 -12.31
N MET A 302 0.98 5.38 -13.51
CA MET A 302 0.73 3.97 -13.74
C MET A 302 1.90 3.13 -13.22
N ASN A 303 1.56 1.97 -12.68
CA ASN A 303 2.49 0.92 -12.34
C ASN A 303 2.27 -0.30 -13.24
N CYS A 304 3.32 -1.10 -13.36
CA CYS A 304 3.28 -2.37 -14.06
C CYS A 304 4.15 -3.39 -13.34
N VAL A 305 3.68 -4.64 -13.22
CA VAL A 305 4.50 -5.78 -12.80
C VAL A 305 4.33 -6.90 -13.81
N LYS A 306 5.47 -7.43 -14.28
CA LYS A 306 5.57 -8.64 -15.08
C LYS A 306 6.11 -9.77 -14.21
N ILE A 307 5.40 -10.89 -14.19
CA ILE A 307 5.82 -12.13 -13.55
C ILE A 307 6.19 -13.12 -14.65
N ARG A 308 7.40 -13.65 -14.61
CA ARG A 308 7.83 -14.75 -15.48
C ARG A 308 7.89 -16.05 -14.69
N THR A 309 7.34 -17.11 -15.28
CA THR A 309 7.30 -18.45 -14.70
C THR A 309 7.80 -19.49 -15.68
N ASP A 310 7.93 -20.72 -15.21
CA ASP A 310 8.22 -21.90 -16.02
C ASP A 310 7.17 -22.19 -17.12
N ALA A 311 5.93 -21.74 -16.93
CA ALA A 311 4.82 -22.06 -17.84
C ALA A 311 4.26 -20.86 -18.64
N THR A 312 4.33 -19.64 -18.08
CA THR A 312 3.70 -18.45 -18.67
C THR A 312 4.32 -17.14 -18.16
N GLU A 313 3.98 -16.04 -18.82
CA GLU A 313 4.17 -14.69 -18.31
C GLU A 313 2.82 -14.04 -17.96
N LEU A 314 2.80 -13.22 -16.90
CA LEU A 314 1.63 -12.44 -16.49
C LEU A 314 2.03 -10.98 -16.34
N ILE A 315 1.19 -10.07 -16.84
CA ILE A 315 1.42 -8.63 -16.75
C ILE A 315 0.23 -7.98 -16.06
N PHE A 316 0.52 -7.22 -15.00
CA PHE A 316 -0.44 -6.45 -14.23
C PHE A 316 -0.19 -4.98 -14.47
N ILE A 317 -1.18 -4.26 -15.00
CA ILE A 317 -1.11 -2.81 -15.22
C ILE A 317 -2.24 -2.16 -14.44
N GLY A 318 -1.90 -1.13 -13.68
CA GLY A 318 -2.88 -0.40 -12.88
C GLY A 318 -2.25 0.81 -12.22
N LYS A 319 -3.07 1.67 -11.61
CA LYS A 319 -2.56 2.79 -10.83
C LYS A 319 -1.82 2.27 -9.60
N GLY A 320 -0.59 2.74 -9.41
CA GLY A 320 0.31 2.28 -8.35
C GLY A 320 0.01 2.78 -6.95
N GLY A 321 -0.90 3.74 -6.84
CA GLY A 321 -1.22 4.47 -5.64
C GLY A 321 -2.39 5.42 -5.90
N GLY A 322 -2.71 6.22 -4.88
CA GLY A 322 -3.94 7.00 -4.84
C GLY A 322 -4.81 6.56 -3.67
N GLY A 323 -5.43 7.53 -2.98
CA GLY A 323 -6.21 7.26 -1.78
C GLY A 323 -7.37 6.32 -2.05
N ILE A 324 -8.09 6.53 -3.16
CA ILE A 324 -9.30 5.77 -3.49
C ILE A 324 -9.00 4.34 -3.96
N GLU A 325 -7.99 4.16 -4.82
CA GLU A 325 -7.60 2.84 -5.33
C GLU A 325 -7.07 1.95 -4.19
N THR A 326 -6.25 2.52 -3.30
CA THR A 326 -5.73 1.82 -2.11
C THR A 326 -6.85 1.48 -1.14
N ALA A 327 -7.79 2.41 -0.91
CA ALA A 327 -8.94 2.19 -0.05
C ALA A 327 -9.84 1.04 -0.55
N HIS A 328 -9.99 0.90 -1.86
CA HIS A 328 -10.71 -0.23 -2.45
C HIS A 328 -10.03 -1.58 -2.16
N SER A 329 -8.71 -1.68 -2.29
CA SER A 329 -7.99 -2.91 -1.91
C SER A 329 -8.09 -3.23 -0.43
N VAL A 330 -8.01 -2.22 0.44
CA VAL A 330 -8.22 -2.40 1.89
C VAL A 330 -9.63 -2.89 2.18
N LEU A 331 -10.64 -2.33 1.51
CA LEU A 331 -12.04 -2.76 1.65
C LEU A 331 -12.25 -4.20 1.15
N ASP A 332 -11.65 -4.59 0.04
CA ASP A 332 -11.71 -5.96 -0.46
C ASP A 332 -11.10 -6.95 0.55
N ASP A 333 -9.98 -6.59 1.20
CA ASP A 333 -9.36 -7.39 2.25
C ASP A 333 -10.27 -7.52 3.49
N ILE A 334 -10.94 -6.43 3.89
CA ILE A 334 -11.94 -6.43 4.97
C ILE A 334 -13.12 -7.37 4.63
N ILE A 335 -13.68 -7.26 3.42
CA ILE A 335 -14.80 -8.10 2.96
C ILE A 335 -14.36 -9.57 2.89
N SER A 336 -13.15 -9.84 2.38
CA SER A 336 -12.58 -11.18 2.30
C SER A 336 -12.45 -11.83 3.68
N ILE A 337 -11.98 -11.10 4.70
CA ILE A 337 -11.97 -11.59 6.08
C ILE A 337 -13.40 -11.82 6.58
N ALA A 338 -14.28 -10.83 6.45
CA ALA A 338 -15.65 -10.87 6.94
C ALA A 338 -16.45 -12.09 6.44
N LEU A 339 -16.31 -12.42 5.15
CA LEU A 339 -16.92 -13.59 4.51
C LEU A 339 -16.42 -14.93 5.08
N ASN A 340 -15.24 -14.94 5.69
CA ASN A 340 -14.58 -16.15 6.17
C ASN A 340 -14.35 -16.16 7.70
N ILE A 341 -14.90 -15.19 8.44
CA ILE A 341 -15.08 -15.33 9.88
C ILE A 341 -16.25 -16.31 10.04
N THR A 342 -16.13 -17.30 10.90
CA THR A 342 -17.26 -18.20 11.24
C THR A 342 -18.05 -17.65 12.39
#